data_AF-A0A1I8FS26-F1
#
_entry.id   AF-A0A1I8FS26-F1
#
_cell.length_a   1.000
_cell.length_b   1.000
_cell.length_c   1.000
_cell.angle_alpha   90.00
_cell.angle_beta   90.00
_cell.angle_gamma   90.00
#
_symmetry.space_group_name_H-M   'P 1'
#
loop_
_entity.id
_entity.type
_entity.pdbx_description
1 polymer ?
#
loop_
_entity_poly.entity_id
_entity_poly.type
_entity_poly.pdbx_seq_one_letter_code
_entity_poly.pdbx_strand_id
1 'polypeptide(L)'
;MEYWKRVLGRESDPDGRPVKPLREPAVEIEEPISLAECKKALRDLKQTASGPDGVSWSSVKSLGPGWLQYLFNSILACGYPTKSFKNSRTVLIPKTEKPSDPGEFRPLAIASVFGRVFHRILASRLGVWAPLGASQRAFQVNPAKCSTLAIIWDGKNKRWLHDAKGQFKFRGSTLPALGVEESYKYLGLQYGSKGKLKTGLELLKGMLRELKEAPLKPQQRVFLLRTNILPKIMYYLVNGRVHQYTLRECDKCVRRFLREVLHLPHDTPVSAFHACAKDGGLDIDCFESLVPMYKWQKLVSLEEVPDNLVRDLSQLPAIRKRFQLKGAQTSFNNRAEYRMFWKNKLLDNLDGFGLGEAADVPQVHSWVTDGSSLLTGEMYIKCLKIRWNVWPTAARASRGRRQAPLCDAGCRQIEGLGHILQQCNRTWDKRGARHDRIVEFVGSQVERRGFNVIKEKSFATPRGHRRPDLIIYNKDRVWIADVTICADRGAGPMALARDNKIKYYTDEDLATEVAKVAGPGAQSVVGLVWNWRGCCEKKTDEWLKKMGVPIESRSGFGQSAGRLGLVCAEVFRKRTGINFAQVGGRNRSDA
;
A
#
# COMPACT_ATOMS: atom_id res chain seq x y z
N MET A 1 21.42 -0.38 37.82
CA MET A 1 21.16 1.06 38.09
C MET A 1 22.43 1.92 38.02
N GLU A 2 23.56 1.42 38.50
CA GLU A 2 24.82 2.16 38.60
C GLU A 2 25.37 2.71 37.27
N TYR A 3 25.23 1.96 36.17
CA TYR A 3 25.55 2.43 34.81
C TYR A 3 24.81 3.73 34.46
N TRP A 4 23.48 3.76 34.65
CA TRP A 4 22.66 4.93 34.30
C TRP A 4 22.86 6.10 35.26
N LYS A 5 23.12 5.83 36.55
CA LYS A 5 23.47 6.88 37.51
C LYS A 5 24.75 7.61 37.09
N ARG A 6 25.75 6.88 36.58
CA ARG A 6 26.99 7.45 36.04
C ARG A 6 26.77 8.27 34.76
N VAL A 7 25.91 7.79 33.86
CA VAL A 7 25.64 8.46 32.57
C VAL A 7 24.76 9.71 32.74
N LEU A 8 23.71 9.62 33.57
CA LEU A 8 22.71 10.69 33.75
C LEU A 8 23.06 11.67 34.88
N GLY A 9 23.88 11.24 35.84
CA GLY A 9 24.31 12.08 36.97
C GLY A 9 25.62 12.84 36.71
N ARG A 10 26.20 12.71 35.52
CA ARG A 10 27.37 13.51 35.12
C ARG A 10 26.93 14.96 34.93
N GLU A 11 27.67 15.90 35.53
CA GLU A 11 27.46 17.33 35.27
C GLU A 11 27.60 17.64 33.78
N SER A 12 26.77 18.56 33.30
CA SER A 12 26.84 19.01 31.90
C SER A 12 28.14 19.78 31.70
N ASP A 13 28.84 19.52 30.59
CA ASP A 13 30.04 20.27 30.25
C ASP A 13 29.68 21.78 30.13
N PRO A 14 30.46 22.71 30.71
CA PRO A 14 30.15 24.13 30.68
C PRO A 14 30.07 24.65 29.23
N ASP A 15 28.95 25.29 28.88
CA ASP A 15 28.78 25.90 27.57
C ASP A 15 29.42 27.29 27.52
N GLY A 16 30.73 27.34 27.23
CA GLY A 16 31.48 28.60 27.12
C GLY A 16 31.23 29.39 25.83
N ARG A 17 30.23 29.03 25.02
CA ARG A 17 29.91 29.78 23.80
C ARG A 17 29.28 31.13 24.17
N PRO A 18 29.68 32.24 23.52
CA PRO A 18 29.08 33.54 23.79
C PRO A 18 27.58 33.49 23.45
N VAL A 19 26.74 33.81 24.43
CA VAL A 19 25.29 33.94 24.21
C VAL A 19 25.06 35.21 23.43
N LYS A 20 24.74 35.08 22.14
CA LYS A 20 24.21 36.18 21.34
C LYS A 20 22.69 36.20 21.49
N PRO A 21 22.08 37.22 22.12
CA PRO A 21 20.64 37.36 22.12
C PRO A 21 20.19 37.52 20.67
N LEU A 22 19.41 36.56 20.17
CA LEU A 22 18.85 36.64 18.81
C LEU A 22 17.64 37.58 18.76
N ARG A 23 16.94 37.75 19.89
CA ARG A 23 15.71 38.55 20.07
C ARG A 23 15.57 38.96 21.55
N GLU A 24 14.71 39.94 21.84
CA GLU A 24 14.31 40.31 23.21
C GLU A 24 13.51 39.18 23.91
N PRO A 25 13.48 39.12 25.26
CA PRO A 25 12.71 38.13 26.02
C PRO A 25 11.22 38.22 25.69
N ALA A 26 10.63 37.09 25.29
CA ALA A 26 9.24 37.05 24.80
C ALA A 26 8.23 36.73 25.91
N VAL A 27 7.30 37.65 26.17
CA VAL A 27 6.10 37.44 27.02
C VAL A 27 5.10 36.48 26.36
N GLU A 28 5.18 36.30 25.04
CA GLU A 28 4.25 35.51 24.21
C GLU A 28 4.26 33.99 24.49
N ILE A 29 5.33 33.43 25.07
CA ILE A 29 5.36 31.99 25.41
C ILE A 29 4.39 31.67 26.54
N GLU A 30 4.19 32.63 27.46
CA GLU A 30 3.36 32.51 28.65
C GLU A 30 1.90 32.91 28.40
N GLU A 31 1.57 33.39 27.19
CA GLU A 31 0.20 33.73 26.83
C GLU A 31 -0.77 32.55 27.03
N PRO A 32 -2.05 32.81 27.30
CA PRO A 32 -3.05 31.75 27.37
C PRO A 32 -3.02 30.86 26.11
N ILE A 33 -3.03 29.55 26.31
CA ILE A 33 -3.15 28.57 25.24
C ILE A 33 -4.51 28.72 24.57
N SER A 34 -4.48 28.79 23.25
CA SER A 34 -5.66 28.93 22.40
C SER A 34 -6.29 27.58 22.07
N LEU A 35 -7.59 27.59 21.76
CA LEU A 35 -8.31 26.40 21.28
C LEU A 35 -7.69 25.86 19.97
N ALA A 36 -7.16 26.74 19.12
CA ALA A 36 -6.52 26.39 17.86
C ALA A 36 -5.23 25.58 18.09
N GLU A 37 -4.41 25.96 19.07
CA GLU A 37 -3.21 25.23 19.46
C GLU A 37 -3.54 23.85 20.01
N CYS A 38 -4.57 23.73 20.86
CA CYS A 38 -5.06 22.42 21.33
C CYS A 38 -5.53 21.55 20.17
N LYS A 39 -6.31 22.10 19.22
CA LYS A 39 -6.78 21.38 18.02
C LYS A 39 -5.61 20.90 17.15
N LYS A 40 -4.59 21.75 16.96
CA LYS A 40 -3.39 21.42 16.19
C LYS A 40 -2.58 20.33 16.89
N ALA A 41 -2.31 20.49 18.19
CA ALA A 41 -1.57 19.51 18.97
C ALA A 41 -2.25 18.13 18.99
N LEU A 42 -3.58 18.10 19.09
CA LEU A 42 -4.35 16.86 19.04
C LEU A 42 -4.32 16.19 17.66
N ARG A 43 -4.30 16.97 16.58
CA ARG A 43 -4.22 16.46 15.21
C ARG A 43 -2.84 15.87 14.92
N ASP A 44 -1.80 16.53 15.40
CA ASP A 44 -0.41 16.16 15.10
C ASP A 44 0.09 15.01 15.99
N LEU A 45 -0.57 14.73 17.12
CA LEU A 45 -0.17 13.66 18.03
C LEU A 45 -0.66 12.32 17.51
N LYS A 46 0.30 11.49 17.06
CA LYS A 46 0.06 10.10 16.72
C LYS A 46 -0.24 9.29 17.99
N GLN A 47 -0.92 8.17 17.82
CA GLN A 47 -1.18 7.23 18.89
C GLN A 47 0.10 6.89 19.66
N THR A 48 0.02 6.95 20.97
CA THR A 48 1.17 6.88 21.87
C THR A 48 0.83 6.07 23.11
N ALA A 49 1.81 5.40 23.69
CA ALA A 49 1.62 4.57 24.88
C ALA A 49 1.29 5.42 26.12
N SER A 50 0.42 4.93 26.99
CA SER A 50 0.03 5.63 28.22
C SER A 50 1.24 5.88 29.13
N GLY A 51 1.17 6.97 29.90
CA GLY A 51 2.12 7.27 30.97
C GLY A 51 1.87 6.41 32.21
N PRO A 52 2.50 6.74 33.35
CA PRO A 52 2.26 6.05 34.63
C PRO A 52 0.83 6.25 35.16
N ASP A 53 0.12 7.26 34.66
CA ASP A 53 -1.27 7.58 34.97
C ASP A 53 -2.29 6.65 34.29
N GLY A 54 -1.85 5.75 33.39
CA GLY A 54 -2.72 4.82 32.67
C GLY A 54 -3.61 5.46 31.60
N VAL A 55 -3.73 6.79 31.58
CA VAL A 55 -4.59 7.55 30.66
C VAL A 55 -4.16 7.29 29.20
N SER A 56 -5.12 6.76 28.42
CA SER A 56 -4.91 6.45 27.02
C SER A 56 -5.01 7.69 26.13
N TRP A 57 -4.36 7.65 24.97
CA TRP A 57 -4.51 8.69 23.95
C TRP A 57 -5.97 8.91 23.52
N SER A 58 -6.74 7.82 23.38
CA SER A 58 -8.16 7.87 23.04
C SER A 58 -8.99 8.62 24.07
N SER A 59 -8.70 8.42 25.36
CA SER A 59 -9.40 9.10 26.47
C SER A 59 -9.12 10.61 26.47
N VAL A 60 -7.88 11.02 26.20
CA VAL A 60 -7.56 12.45 26.07
C VAL A 60 -8.25 13.07 24.85
N LYS A 61 -8.29 12.34 23.73
CA LYS A 61 -8.94 12.81 22.51
C LYS A 61 -10.45 12.99 22.69
N SER A 62 -11.12 12.13 23.48
CA SER A 62 -12.57 12.23 23.72
C SER A 62 -12.97 13.43 24.59
N LEU A 63 -12.07 13.94 25.44
CA LEU A 63 -12.33 15.15 26.25
C LEU A 63 -12.44 16.42 25.39
N GLY A 64 -11.86 16.40 24.19
CA GLY A 64 -11.91 17.51 23.25
C GLY A 64 -10.96 18.67 23.59
N PRO A 65 -10.73 19.59 22.63
CA PRO A 65 -9.74 20.66 22.76
C PRO A 65 -10.10 21.73 23.80
N GLY A 66 -11.39 21.97 24.07
CA GLY A 66 -11.84 22.98 25.04
C GLY A 66 -11.47 22.62 26.48
N TRP A 67 -11.65 21.35 26.85
CA TRP A 67 -11.29 20.87 28.18
C TRP A 67 -9.78 20.92 28.42
N LEU A 68 -9.00 20.57 27.39
CA LEU A 68 -7.53 20.68 27.43
C LEU A 68 -7.06 22.12 27.55
N GLN A 69 -7.70 23.04 26.84
CA GLN A 69 -7.40 24.47 26.93
C GLN A 69 -7.59 24.98 28.36
N TYR A 70 -8.73 24.65 28.99
CA TYR A 70 -9.02 25.02 30.37
C TYR A 70 -7.95 24.48 31.33
N LEU A 71 -7.61 23.19 31.22
CA LEU A 71 -6.58 22.56 32.05
C LEU A 71 -5.21 23.22 31.87
N PHE A 72 -4.77 23.43 30.63
CA PHE A 72 -3.44 23.96 30.37
C PHE A 72 -3.30 25.43 30.77
N ASN A 73 -4.36 26.23 30.59
CA ASN A 73 -4.37 27.61 31.07
C ASN A 73 -4.40 27.70 32.59
N SER A 74 -5.08 26.76 33.26
CA SER A 74 -5.01 26.64 34.72
C SER A 74 -3.58 26.31 35.17
N ILE A 75 -2.88 25.42 34.46
CA ILE A 75 -1.49 25.08 34.76
C ILE A 75 -0.55 26.28 34.53
N LEU A 76 -0.74 27.03 33.44
CA LEU A 76 0.03 28.25 33.15
C LEU A 76 -0.21 29.32 34.23
N ALA A 77 -1.47 29.58 34.60
CA ALA A 77 -1.83 30.55 35.63
C ALA A 77 -1.23 30.19 37.00
N CYS A 78 -1.18 28.90 37.34
CA CYS A 78 -0.58 28.43 38.59
C CYS A 78 0.95 28.36 38.56
N GLY A 79 1.60 28.52 37.40
CA GLY A 79 3.06 28.44 37.24
C GLY A 79 3.68 27.06 37.55
N TYR A 80 2.87 26.02 37.81
CA TYR A 80 3.37 24.71 38.23
C TYR A 80 2.53 23.55 37.67
N PRO A 81 3.12 22.64 36.87
CA PRO A 81 2.42 21.43 36.43
C PRO A 81 2.29 20.43 37.58
N THR A 82 1.15 19.73 37.65
CA THR A 82 0.87 18.73 38.69
C THR A 82 1.98 17.67 38.81
N LYS A 83 2.20 17.11 40.01
CA LYS A 83 3.21 16.06 40.24
C LYS A 83 3.08 14.89 39.25
N SER A 84 1.85 14.53 38.90
CA SER A 84 1.56 13.47 37.92
C SER A 84 2.13 13.73 36.52
N PHE A 85 2.31 14.99 36.11
CA PHE A 85 2.88 15.34 34.80
C PHE A 85 4.41 15.25 34.80
N LYS A 86 5.03 15.33 35.98
CA LYS A 86 6.48 15.21 36.16
C LYS A 86 6.93 13.75 36.23
N ASN A 87 6.03 12.84 36.57
CA ASN A 87 6.31 11.41 36.63
C ASN A 87 6.28 10.79 35.23
N SER A 88 7.26 9.92 34.96
CA SER A 88 7.33 9.13 33.74
C SER A 88 7.65 7.69 34.07
N ARG A 89 7.08 6.74 33.31
CA ARG A 89 7.53 5.35 33.37
C ARG A 89 8.68 5.13 32.39
N THR A 90 9.72 4.44 32.82
CA THR A 90 10.89 4.14 31.98
C THR A 90 10.72 2.77 31.32
N VAL A 91 10.82 2.72 30.00
CA VAL A 91 10.81 1.46 29.22
C VAL A 91 12.16 1.31 28.53
N LEU A 92 12.78 0.14 28.63
CA LEU A 92 14.05 -0.16 27.98
C LEU A 92 13.79 -0.78 26.60
N ILE A 93 14.23 -0.09 25.54
CA ILE A 93 14.15 -0.61 24.16
C ILE A 93 15.53 -1.08 23.70
N PRO A 94 15.67 -2.34 23.24
CA PRO A 94 16.95 -2.85 22.76
C PRO A 94 17.43 -2.13 21.49
N LYS A 95 18.72 -1.81 21.41
CA LYS A 95 19.38 -1.22 20.22
C LYS A 95 19.85 -2.29 19.23
N THR A 96 20.09 -3.50 19.72
CA THR A 96 20.63 -4.67 18.99
C THR A 96 19.70 -5.86 19.19
N GLU A 97 19.84 -6.92 18.38
CA GLU A 97 18.96 -8.11 18.46
C GLU A 97 19.15 -8.90 19.76
N LYS A 98 20.38 -8.95 20.29
CA LYS A 98 20.74 -9.67 21.51
C LYS A 98 21.50 -8.74 22.45
N PRO A 99 20.81 -7.87 23.20
CA PRO A 99 21.47 -6.94 24.10
C PRO A 99 22.03 -7.68 25.33
N SER A 100 23.32 -7.56 25.59
CA SER A 100 23.98 -8.09 26.80
C SER A 100 24.16 -7.02 27.87
N ASP A 101 24.33 -5.76 27.45
CA ASP A 101 24.73 -4.68 28.35
C ASP A 101 23.66 -3.59 28.53
N PRO A 102 23.58 -2.93 29.71
CA PRO A 102 22.66 -1.82 29.93
C PRO A 102 22.80 -0.69 28.90
N GLY A 103 24.02 -0.44 28.40
CA GLY A 103 24.30 0.56 27.36
C GLY A 103 23.69 0.22 25.99
N GLU A 104 23.31 -1.03 25.75
CA GLU A 104 22.64 -1.48 24.53
C GLU A 104 21.13 -1.29 24.58
N PHE A 105 20.60 -0.77 25.69
CA PHE A 105 19.21 -0.34 25.78
C PHE A 105 19.08 1.18 25.61
N ARG A 106 17.96 1.61 25.03
CA ARG A 106 17.50 2.99 25.05
C ARG A 106 16.45 3.12 26.16
N PRO A 107 16.73 3.82 27.26
CA PRO A 107 15.70 4.16 28.23
C PRO A 107 14.80 5.21 27.60
N LEU A 108 13.51 4.91 27.49
CA LEU A 108 12.47 5.85 27.09
C LEU A 108 11.62 6.20 28.30
N ALA A 109 11.66 7.48 28.69
CA ALA A 109 10.77 8.05 29.68
C ALA A 109 9.42 8.40 29.03
N ILE A 110 8.37 7.66 29.39
CA ILE A 110 7.01 7.83 28.87
C ILE A 110 6.20 8.60 29.91
N ALA A 111 6.05 9.91 29.70
CA ALA A 111 5.23 10.80 30.53
C ALA A 111 3.71 10.65 30.25
N SER A 112 2.88 11.28 31.07
CA SER A 112 1.43 11.41 30.85
C SER A 112 1.12 11.95 29.44
N VAL A 113 0.02 11.47 28.84
CA VAL A 113 -0.47 11.98 27.55
C VAL A 113 -0.77 13.47 27.64
N PHE A 114 -1.36 13.95 28.73
CA PHE A 114 -1.65 15.38 28.93
C PHE A 114 -0.37 16.22 28.92
N GLY A 115 0.65 15.79 29.66
CA GLY A 115 1.95 16.47 29.68
C GLY A 115 2.60 16.51 28.29
N ARG A 116 2.50 15.45 27.49
CA ARG A 116 3.03 15.44 26.12
C ARG A 116 2.29 16.38 25.16
N VAL A 117 0.97 16.52 25.32
CA VAL A 117 0.18 17.50 24.55
C VAL A 117 0.58 18.92 24.96
N PHE A 118 0.69 19.19 26.26
CA PHE A 118 1.12 20.48 26.79
C PHE A 118 2.53 20.87 26.31
N HIS A 119 3.52 19.99 26.50
CA HIS A 119 4.90 20.22 26.06
C HIS A 119 5.01 20.40 24.54
N ARG A 120 4.11 19.82 23.75
CA ARG A 120 4.08 20.03 22.31
C ARG A 120 3.64 21.44 21.93
N ILE A 121 2.64 21.98 22.61
CA ILE A 121 2.20 23.37 22.40
C ILE A 121 3.35 24.31 22.74
N LEU A 122 3.95 24.13 23.92
CA LEU A 122 5.13 24.90 24.34
C LEU A 122 6.31 24.77 23.37
N ALA A 123 6.61 23.55 22.90
CA ALA A 123 7.66 23.33 21.91
C ALA A 123 7.35 24.00 20.56
N SER A 124 6.08 24.05 20.15
CA SER A 124 5.67 24.77 18.94
C SER A 124 5.85 26.27 19.09
N ARG A 125 5.53 26.84 20.26
CA ARG A 125 5.79 28.26 20.55
C ARG A 125 7.29 28.54 20.55
N LEU A 126 8.06 27.75 21.30
CA LEU A 126 9.52 27.86 21.37
C LEU A 126 10.19 27.73 19.99
N GLY A 127 9.67 26.88 19.10
CA GLY A 127 10.22 26.69 17.76
C GLY A 127 10.12 27.93 16.85
N VAL A 128 9.17 28.83 17.11
CA VAL A 128 9.07 30.13 16.41
C VAL A 128 10.15 31.10 16.88
N TRP A 129 10.51 31.02 18.16
CA TRP A 129 11.47 31.91 18.82
C TRP A 129 12.91 31.44 18.69
N ALA A 130 13.13 30.14 18.70
CA ALA A 130 14.44 29.50 18.54
C ALA A 130 14.48 28.64 17.26
N PRO A 131 14.46 29.26 16.07
CA PRO A 131 14.56 28.52 14.81
C PRO A 131 15.92 27.80 14.78
N LEU A 132 15.88 26.48 14.61
CA LEU A 132 17.10 25.69 14.45
C LEU A 132 17.79 26.06 13.14
N GLY A 133 19.13 26.10 13.14
CA GLY A 133 19.90 26.41 11.92
C GLY A 133 19.56 25.44 10.77
N ALA A 134 19.49 25.94 9.54
CA ALA A 134 19.05 25.16 8.36
C ALA A 134 19.89 23.88 8.09
N SER A 135 21.13 23.85 8.57
CA SER A 135 22.08 22.74 8.45
C SER A 135 22.10 21.80 9.66
N GLN A 136 21.35 22.09 10.74
CA GLN A 136 21.31 21.25 11.93
C GLN A 136 20.53 19.96 11.65
N ARG A 137 21.22 18.81 11.68
CA ARG A 137 20.61 17.50 11.39
C ARG A 137 20.42 16.61 12.63
N ALA A 138 21.18 16.78 13.72
CA ALA A 138 20.85 16.43 15.14
C ALA A 138 22.03 16.73 16.11
N PHE A 139 21.72 16.84 17.42
CA PHE A 139 22.40 17.62 18.49
C PHE A 139 23.84 17.20 18.93
N GLN A 140 24.85 17.92 18.39
CA GLN A 140 26.32 17.86 18.59
C GLN A 140 27.07 16.62 18.02
N VAL A 141 28.32 16.85 17.58
CA VAL A 141 29.23 15.82 17.05
C VAL A 141 29.64 14.90 18.20
N ASN A 142 29.38 13.59 18.06
CA ASN A 142 29.78 12.56 19.01
C ASN A 142 30.95 11.76 18.43
N PRO A 143 32.20 11.93 18.93
CA PRO A 143 33.38 11.20 18.43
C PRO A 143 33.21 9.67 18.37
N ALA A 144 32.48 9.07 19.32
CA ALA A 144 32.24 7.62 19.35
C ALA A 144 31.29 7.12 18.26
N LYS A 145 30.59 8.04 17.56
CA LYS A 145 29.74 7.76 16.40
C LYS A 145 30.26 8.48 15.17
N CYS A 146 31.56 8.74 15.12
CA CYS A 146 32.23 9.33 13.98
C CYS A 146 33.38 8.42 13.57
N SER A 147 33.78 8.50 12.31
CA SER A 147 34.94 7.78 11.80
C SER A 147 35.54 8.57 10.65
N THR A 148 36.84 8.41 10.44
CA THR A 148 37.61 9.18 9.46
C THR A 148 38.07 8.29 8.32
N LEU A 149 38.05 8.85 7.12
CA LEU A 149 38.58 8.23 5.91
C LEU A 149 39.55 9.24 5.28
N ALA A 150 40.85 8.98 5.36
CA ALA A 150 41.87 9.85 4.78
C ALA A 150 42.27 9.32 3.41
N ILE A 151 42.16 10.18 2.39
CA ILE A 151 42.58 9.87 1.03
C ILE A 151 43.67 10.87 0.66
N ILE A 152 44.87 10.35 0.39
CA ILE A 152 46.06 11.14 0.01
C ILE A 152 46.32 10.91 -1.48
N TRP A 153 46.72 11.97 -2.20
CA TRP A 153 47.17 11.86 -3.58
C TRP A 153 48.69 11.67 -3.63
N ASP A 154 49.12 10.51 -4.13
CA ASP A 154 50.52 10.29 -4.52
C ASP A 154 50.72 10.79 -5.95
N GLY A 155 51.18 12.04 -6.05
CA GLY A 155 51.41 12.71 -7.33
C GLY A 155 52.50 12.06 -8.18
N LYS A 156 53.47 11.37 -7.56
CA LYS A 156 54.57 10.70 -8.27
C LYS A 156 54.04 9.50 -9.05
N ASN A 157 53.22 8.68 -8.40
CA ASN A 157 52.65 7.49 -9.03
C ASN A 157 51.29 7.74 -9.70
N LYS A 158 50.73 8.96 -9.57
CA LYS A 158 49.39 9.35 -10.01
C LYS A 158 48.30 8.45 -9.42
N ARG A 159 48.39 8.12 -8.13
CA ARG A 159 47.46 7.21 -7.43
C ARG A 159 46.89 7.85 -6.18
N TRP A 160 45.68 7.45 -5.80
CA TRP A 160 45.10 7.79 -4.51
C TRP A 160 45.45 6.69 -3.50
N LEU A 161 46.02 7.07 -2.37
CA LEU A 161 46.35 6.20 -1.25
C LEU A 161 45.37 6.43 -0.11
N HIS A 162 45.00 5.35 0.56
CA HIS A 162 44.19 5.43 1.77
C HIS A 162 45.13 5.46 2.98
N ASP A 163 45.07 6.52 3.78
CA ASP A 163 45.88 6.64 4.99
C ASP A 163 45.10 6.18 6.22
N ALA A 164 45.29 4.92 6.60
CA ALA A 164 44.72 4.36 7.81
C ALA A 164 45.44 4.81 9.10
N LYS A 165 46.58 5.50 8.98
CA LYS A 165 47.38 5.97 10.13
C LYS A 165 47.06 7.42 10.52
N GLY A 166 46.39 8.18 9.65
CA GLY A 166 45.94 9.54 9.93
C GLY A 166 44.94 9.60 11.09
N GLN A 167 45.42 9.94 12.28
CA GLN A 167 44.60 10.13 13.47
C GLN A 167 44.06 11.57 13.53
N PHE A 168 42.76 11.75 13.28
CA PHE A 168 42.11 13.03 13.48
C PHE A 168 41.60 13.14 14.91
N LYS A 169 41.83 14.30 15.55
CA LYS A 169 41.29 14.61 16.87
C LYS A 169 40.15 15.60 16.75
N PHE A 170 39.03 15.34 17.42
CA PHE A 170 37.94 16.28 17.58
C PHE A 170 37.68 16.47 19.08
N ARG A 171 37.81 17.72 19.56
CA ARG A 171 37.70 18.07 21.00
C ARG A 171 38.53 17.16 21.91
N GLY A 172 39.78 16.92 21.53
CA GLY A 172 40.72 16.06 22.29
C GLY A 172 40.48 14.54 22.16
N SER A 173 39.37 14.09 21.58
CA SER A 173 39.09 12.67 21.34
C SER A 173 39.59 12.24 19.95
N THR A 174 40.33 11.12 19.88
CA THR A 174 40.78 10.54 18.61
C THR A 174 39.62 9.84 17.91
N LEU A 175 39.40 10.16 16.64
CA LEU A 175 38.39 9.52 15.81
C LEU A 175 38.95 8.21 15.22
N PRO A 176 38.16 7.11 15.21
CA PRO A 176 38.60 5.86 14.61
C PRO A 176 38.77 6.03 13.10
N ALA A 177 39.94 5.65 12.58
CA ALA A 177 40.22 5.65 11.14
C ALA A 177 39.73 4.33 10.51
N LEU A 178 38.90 4.44 9.47
CA LEU A 178 38.42 3.28 8.72
C LEU A 178 39.55 2.66 7.92
N GLY A 179 39.67 1.33 7.94
CA GLY A 179 40.48 0.58 6.99
C GLY A 179 39.91 0.61 5.56
N VAL A 180 40.70 0.13 4.58
CA VAL A 180 40.30 0.09 3.16
C VAL A 180 39.07 -0.78 2.89
N GLU A 181 39.00 -1.92 3.58
CA GLU A 181 37.91 -2.91 3.48
C GLU A 181 36.80 -2.69 4.53
N GLU A 182 37.01 -1.77 5.46
CA GLU A 182 36.03 -1.46 6.48
C GLU A 182 34.91 -0.58 5.92
N SER A 183 33.76 -0.63 6.58
CA SER A 183 32.61 0.17 6.20
C SER A 183 31.95 0.83 7.40
N TYR A 184 31.45 2.03 7.16
CA TYR A 184 30.80 2.87 8.13
C TYR A 184 29.34 3.12 7.76
N LYS A 185 28.45 2.86 8.71
CA LYS A 185 27.01 3.03 8.53
C LYS A 185 26.61 4.47 8.83
N TYR A 186 26.24 5.23 7.81
CA TYR A 186 25.73 6.59 7.94
C TYR A 186 24.33 6.73 7.35
N LEU A 187 23.38 7.20 8.16
CA LEU A 187 21.95 7.31 7.81
C LEU A 187 21.40 6.03 7.16
N GLY A 188 21.83 4.88 7.66
CA GLY A 188 21.41 3.56 7.19
C GLY A 188 22.20 3.03 5.99
N LEU A 189 22.91 3.86 5.22
CA LEU A 189 23.76 3.44 4.10
C LEU A 189 25.16 3.06 4.58
N GLN A 190 25.82 2.16 3.86
CA GLN A 190 27.21 1.77 4.13
C GLN A 190 28.18 2.56 3.23
N TYR A 191 29.22 3.12 3.84
CA TYR A 191 30.28 3.88 3.20
C TYR A 191 31.61 3.18 3.45
N GLY A 192 32.39 2.92 2.41
CA GLY A 192 33.78 2.45 2.53
C GLY A 192 34.75 3.41 1.84
N SER A 193 35.99 2.97 1.68
CA SER A 193 37.07 3.72 1.01
C SER A 193 36.71 4.24 -0.39
N LYS A 194 35.87 3.49 -1.13
CA LYS A 194 35.39 3.83 -2.48
C LYS A 194 34.06 4.59 -2.50
N GLY A 195 33.61 5.10 -1.35
CA GLY A 195 32.32 5.77 -1.14
C GLY A 195 31.18 4.80 -0.81
N LYS A 196 29.98 5.07 -1.32
CA LYS A 196 28.77 4.28 -1.01
C LYS A 196 28.85 2.85 -1.54
N LEU A 197 28.63 1.86 -0.68
CA LEU A 197 28.60 0.44 -1.02
C LEU A 197 27.26 0.02 -1.64
N LYS A 198 27.29 -1.06 -2.44
CA LYS A 198 26.14 -1.59 -3.19
C LYS A 198 25.38 -2.67 -2.40
N THR A 199 24.80 -2.33 -1.25
CA THR A 199 24.21 -3.33 -0.34
C THR A 199 22.72 -3.62 -0.57
N GLY A 200 22.04 -2.84 -1.43
CA GLY A 200 20.57 -2.91 -1.56
C GLY A 200 20.02 -4.27 -2.02
N LEU A 201 20.70 -4.95 -2.96
CA LEU A 201 20.24 -6.24 -3.49
C LEU A 201 20.36 -7.36 -2.45
N GLU A 202 21.49 -7.45 -1.75
CA GLU A 202 21.70 -8.48 -0.72
C GLU A 202 20.77 -8.28 0.47
N LEU A 203 20.54 -7.02 0.87
CA LEU A 203 19.54 -6.70 1.88
C LEU A 203 18.13 -7.13 1.46
N LEU A 204 17.75 -6.88 0.20
CA LEU A 204 16.46 -7.33 -0.35
C LEU A 204 16.34 -8.85 -0.30
N LYS A 205 17.37 -9.60 -0.73
CA LYS A 205 17.35 -11.07 -0.71
C LYS A 205 17.20 -11.62 0.71
N GLY A 206 17.90 -11.05 1.69
CA GLY A 206 17.77 -11.42 3.10
C GLY A 206 16.34 -11.20 3.61
N MET A 207 15.80 -9.99 3.41
CA MET A 207 14.44 -9.66 3.85
C MET A 207 13.35 -10.49 3.16
N LEU A 208 13.51 -10.84 1.88
CA LEU A 208 12.58 -11.72 1.16
C LEU A 208 12.63 -13.16 1.71
N ARG A 209 13.80 -13.64 2.15
CA ARG A 209 13.96 -14.95 2.79
C ARG A 209 13.25 -15.00 4.13
N GLU A 210 13.49 -14.01 5.00
CA GLU A 210 12.81 -13.87 6.29
C GLU A 210 11.28 -13.82 6.12
N LEU A 211 10.81 -13.04 5.14
CA LEU A 211 9.37 -12.93 4.86
C LEU A 211 8.77 -14.25 4.35
N LYS A 212 9.56 -15.05 3.61
CA LYS A 212 9.14 -16.36 3.10
C LYS A 212 9.03 -17.39 4.22
N GLU A 213 9.97 -17.40 5.15
CA GLU A 213 10.03 -18.34 6.27
C GLU A 213 9.01 -18.00 7.37
N ALA A 214 8.58 -16.73 7.46
CA ALA A 214 7.59 -16.30 8.43
C ALA A 214 6.24 -17.05 8.27
N PRO A 215 5.59 -17.47 9.38
CA PRO A 215 4.31 -18.19 9.38
C PRO A 215 3.14 -17.24 9.11
N LEU A 216 3.13 -16.63 7.92
CA LEU A 216 2.18 -15.62 7.48
C LEU A 216 1.37 -16.10 6.29
N LYS A 217 0.12 -15.66 6.21
CA LYS A 217 -0.72 -15.90 5.03
C LYS A 217 -0.14 -15.17 3.79
N PRO A 218 -0.37 -15.67 2.57
CA PRO A 218 0.12 -15.05 1.34
C PRO A 218 -0.23 -13.56 1.21
N GLN A 219 -1.45 -13.15 1.54
CA GLN A 219 -1.86 -11.73 1.50
C GLN A 219 -1.10 -10.86 2.51
N GLN A 220 -0.78 -11.38 3.70
CA GLN A 220 0.02 -10.67 4.71
C GLN A 220 1.45 -10.48 4.23
N ARG A 221 2.03 -11.50 3.54
CA ARG A 221 3.36 -11.39 2.92
C ARG A 221 3.38 -10.31 1.85
N VAL A 222 2.39 -10.28 0.95
CA VAL A 222 2.27 -9.22 -0.08
C VAL A 222 2.12 -7.84 0.57
N PHE A 223 1.31 -7.73 1.63
CA PHE A 223 1.13 -6.47 2.37
C PHE A 223 2.45 -5.96 2.96
N LEU A 224 3.19 -6.79 3.70
CA LEU A 224 4.47 -6.41 4.32
C LEU A 224 5.55 -6.11 3.28
N LEU A 225 5.57 -6.86 2.18
CA LEU A 225 6.44 -6.56 1.04
C LEU A 225 6.20 -5.12 0.56
N ARG A 226 4.94 -4.75 0.28
CA ARG A 226 4.59 -3.43 -0.25
C ARG A 226 4.79 -2.29 0.75
N THR A 227 4.44 -2.51 2.02
CA THR A 227 4.37 -1.45 3.04
C THR A 227 5.67 -1.25 3.83
N ASN A 228 6.50 -2.29 3.98
CA ASN A 228 7.72 -2.24 4.78
C ASN A 228 8.98 -2.49 3.94
N ILE A 229 9.02 -3.57 3.16
CA ILE A 229 10.26 -4.01 2.49
C ILE A 229 10.59 -3.10 1.30
N LEU A 230 9.66 -2.94 0.35
CA LEU A 230 9.92 -2.14 -0.86
C LEU A 230 10.28 -0.68 -0.53
N PRO A 231 9.60 0.04 0.39
CA PRO A 231 9.99 1.41 0.74
C PRO A 231 11.38 1.48 1.37
N LYS A 232 11.73 0.52 2.23
CA LYS A 232 13.07 0.43 2.83
C LYS A 232 14.12 0.25 1.73
N ILE A 233 13.94 -0.71 0.83
CA ILE A 233 14.89 -0.98 -0.26
C ILE A 233 14.94 0.20 -1.26
N MET A 234 13.81 0.85 -1.54
CA MET A 234 13.76 2.04 -2.38
C MET A 234 14.66 3.15 -1.81
N TYR A 235 14.64 3.39 -0.50
CA TYR A 235 15.56 4.33 0.16
C TYR A 235 17.03 3.98 -0.10
N TYR A 236 17.40 2.71 0.04
CA TYR A 236 18.77 2.24 -0.24
C TYR A 236 19.17 2.44 -1.71
N LEU A 237 18.28 2.14 -2.65
CA LEU A 237 18.58 2.20 -4.07
C LEU A 237 18.62 3.64 -4.61
N VAL A 238 17.74 4.53 -4.13
CA VAL A 238 17.72 5.94 -4.53
C VAL A 238 18.91 6.70 -3.93
N ASN A 239 19.26 6.45 -2.67
CA ASN A 239 20.35 7.17 -2.01
C ASN A 239 21.72 6.51 -2.18
N GLY A 240 21.76 5.23 -2.57
CA GLY A 240 22.98 4.45 -2.77
C GLY A 240 23.56 4.52 -4.19
N ARG A 241 24.72 3.89 -4.35
CA ARG A 241 25.33 3.65 -5.67
C ARG A 241 24.70 2.40 -6.27
N VAL A 242 24.09 2.51 -7.44
CA VAL A 242 23.38 1.39 -8.10
C VAL A 242 23.64 1.41 -9.59
N HIS A 243 23.54 0.24 -10.23
CA HIS A 243 23.49 0.11 -11.69
C HIS A 243 22.12 -0.38 -12.12
N GLN A 244 21.74 -0.12 -13.37
CA GLN A 244 20.46 -0.58 -13.93
C GLN A 244 20.32 -2.11 -13.86
N TYR A 245 21.40 -2.87 -14.06
CA TYR A 245 21.39 -4.32 -13.90
C TYR A 245 20.96 -4.73 -12.47
N THR A 246 21.49 -4.06 -11.45
CA THR A 246 21.11 -4.33 -10.04
C THR A 246 19.62 -4.08 -9.81
N LEU A 247 19.04 -3.03 -10.41
CA LEU A 247 17.61 -2.74 -10.31
C LEU A 247 16.78 -3.85 -10.97
N ARG A 248 17.17 -4.28 -12.18
CA ARG A 248 16.55 -5.41 -12.88
C ARG A 248 16.57 -6.69 -12.06
N GLU A 249 17.70 -6.99 -11.41
CA GLU A 249 17.81 -8.16 -10.54
C GLU A 249 16.95 -8.05 -9.28
N CYS A 250 16.84 -6.85 -8.67
CA CYS A 250 15.91 -6.62 -7.56
C CYS A 250 14.46 -6.92 -7.99
N ASP A 251 14.02 -6.39 -9.13
CA ASP A 251 12.67 -6.60 -9.65
C ASP A 251 12.41 -8.08 -9.99
N LYS A 252 13.40 -8.78 -10.54
CA LYS A 252 13.33 -10.24 -10.76
C LYS A 252 13.19 -11.01 -9.46
N CYS A 253 13.96 -10.65 -8.42
CA CYS A 253 13.87 -11.30 -7.10
C CYS A 253 12.47 -11.12 -6.49
N VAL A 254 11.93 -9.90 -6.52
CA VAL A 254 10.57 -9.62 -6.01
C VAL A 254 9.52 -10.42 -6.79
N ARG A 255 9.58 -10.42 -8.13
CA ARG A 255 8.63 -11.19 -8.94
C ARG A 255 8.77 -12.71 -8.75
N ARG A 256 9.98 -13.21 -8.54
CA ARG A 256 10.22 -14.64 -8.23
C ARG A 256 9.57 -15.01 -6.89
N PHE A 257 9.82 -14.21 -5.86
CA PHE A 257 9.19 -14.37 -4.55
C PHE A 257 7.66 -14.35 -4.65
N LEU A 258 7.09 -13.38 -5.38
CA LEU A 258 5.63 -13.27 -5.55
C LEU A 258 5.04 -14.48 -6.30
N ARG A 259 5.70 -14.95 -7.36
CA ARG A 259 5.24 -16.15 -8.09
C ARG A 259 5.23 -17.38 -7.19
N GLU A 260 6.23 -17.52 -6.33
CA GLU A 260 6.32 -18.64 -5.39
C GLU A 260 5.25 -18.55 -4.30
N VAL A 261 5.17 -17.42 -3.59
CA VAL A 261 4.22 -17.21 -2.47
C VAL A 261 2.76 -17.26 -2.93
N LEU A 262 2.49 -16.83 -4.17
CA LEU A 262 1.13 -16.80 -4.73
C LEU A 262 0.86 -17.99 -5.68
N HIS A 263 1.78 -18.94 -5.81
CA HIS A 263 1.70 -20.07 -6.73
C HIS A 263 1.28 -19.68 -8.16
N LEU A 264 1.80 -18.56 -8.67
CA LEU A 264 1.45 -18.01 -9.98
C LEU A 264 2.31 -18.64 -11.08
N PRO A 265 1.77 -18.86 -12.29
CA PRO A 265 2.54 -19.42 -13.39
C PRO A 265 3.62 -18.43 -13.89
N HIS A 266 4.66 -18.97 -14.52
CA HIS A 266 5.77 -18.16 -15.05
C HIS A 266 5.33 -17.13 -16.09
N ASP A 267 4.32 -17.47 -16.89
CA ASP A 267 3.72 -16.64 -17.93
C ASP A 267 2.76 -15.55 -17.38
N THR A 268 2.66 -15.38 -16.06
CA THR A 268 1.89 -14.28 -15.46
C THR A 268 2.44 -12.93 -15.96
N PRO A 269 1.57 -12.04 -16.50
CA PRO A 269 2.01 -10.76 -17.04
C PRO A 269 2.77 -9.94 -16.02
N VAL A 270 3.91 -9.37 -16.43
CA VAL A 270 4.71 -8.50 -15.55
C VAL A 270 3.91 -7.26 -15.11
N SER A 271 3.04 -6.75 -15.98
CA SER A 271 2.14 -5.63 -15.68
C SER A 271 1.13 -5.95 -14.57
N ALA A 272 0.74 -7.21 -14.37
CA ALA A 272 -0.16 -7.58 -13.28
C ALA A 272 0.46 -7.33 -11.90
N PHE A 273 1.78 -7.44 -11.76
CA PHE A 273 2.46 -7.11 -10.51
C PHE A 273 2.58 -5.60 -10.30
N HIS A 274 2.94 -4.86 -11.35
CA HIS A 274 3.36 -3.45 -11.22
C HIS A 274 2.24 -2.43 -11.41
N ALA A 275 1.14 -2.78 -12.10
CA ALA A 275 -0.02 -1.92 -12.21
C ALA A 275 -0.67 -1.70 -10.83
N CYS A 276 -1.28 -0.53 -10.65
CA CYS A 276 -1.93 -0.20 -9.39
C CYS A 276 -3.12 -1.14 -9.11
N ALA A 277 -3.41 -1.35 -7.83
CA ALA A 277 -4.50 -2.20 -7.40
C ALA A 277 -5.88 -1.73 -7.90
N LYS A 278 -6.07 -0.40 -7.96
CA LYS A 278 -7.28 0.19 -8.54
C LYS A 278 -7.47 -0.14 -10.02
N ASP A 279 -6.38 -0.27 -10.76
CA ASP A 279 -6.39 -0.62 -12.19
C ASP A 279 -6.36 -2.14 -12.41
N GLY A 280 -6.39 -2.93 -11.33
CA GLY A 280 -6.43 -4.39 -11.36
C GLY A 280 -5.11 -5.12 -11.18
N GLY A 281 -4.01 -4.42 -10.91
CA GLY A 281 -2.70 -5.04 -10.57
C GLY A 281 -2.50 -5.30 -9.08
N LEU A 282 -1.25 -5.59 -8.69
CA LEU A 282 -0.83 -5.87 -7.30
C LEU A 282 -0.16 -4.68 -6.59
N ASP A 283 0.07 -3.57 -7.31
CA ASP A 283 0.69 -2.35 -6.80
C ASP A 283 2.11 -2.57 -6.23
N ILE A 284 2.93 -3.34 -6.94
CA ILE A 284 4.34 -3.59 -6.61
C ILE A 284 5.22 -2.63 -7.39
N ASP A 285 5.86 -1.71 -6.68
CA ASP A 285 6.78 -0.73 -7.26
C ASP A 285 7.93 -1.41 -8.03
N CYS A 286 8.13 -0.99 -9.29
CA CYS A 286 9.23 -1.44 -10.14
C CYS A 286 10.47 -0.57 -9.89
N PHE A 287 11.54 -1.15 -9.37
CA PHE A 287 12.78 -0.45 -9.04
C PHE A 287 13.49 0.09 -10.28
N GLU A 288 13.51 -0.67 -11.38
CA GLU A 288 14.11 -0.26 -12.65
C GLU A 288 13.49 1.04 -13.19
N SER A 289 12.20 1.24 -12.95
CA SER A 289 11.46 2.41 -13.41
C SER A 289 11.49 3.58 -12.43
N LEU A 290 11.29 3.31 -11.13
CA LEU A 290 11.10 4.36 -10.13
C LEU A 290 12.42 4.92 -9.57
N VAL A 291 13.47 4.11 -9.45
CA VAL A 291 14.75 4.59 -8.92
C VAL A 291 15.37 5.67 -9.82
N PRO A 292 15.45 5.53 -11.15
CA PRO A 292 15.89 6.62 -12.03
C PRO A 292 15.04 7.87 -11.88
N MET A 293 13.70 7.74 -11.88
CA MET A 293 12.77 8.87 -11.70
C MET A 293 13.07 9.62 -10.39
N TYR A 294 13.17 8.91 -9.27
CA TYR A 294 13.45 9.55 -7.98
C TYR A 294 14.84 10.18 -7.91
N LYS A 295 15.85 9.57 -8.53
CA LYS A 295 17.18 10.18 -8.63
C LYS A 295 17.13 11.47 -9.44
N TRP A 296 16.40 11.49 -10.55
CA TRP A 296 16.20 12.68 -11.37
C TRP A 296 15.47 13.79 -10.61
N GLN A 297 14.35 13.47 -9.96
CA GLN A 297 13.60 14.44 -9.14
C GLN A 297 14.47 15.07 -8.06
N LYS A 298 15.34 14.29 -7.41
CA LYS A 298 16.29 14.83 -6.42
C LYS A 298 17.31 15.80 -7.02
N LEU A 299 17.73 15.60 -8.27
CA LEU A 299 18.61 16.53 -8.97
C LEU A 299 17.87 17.83 -9.28
N VAL A 300 16.66 17.73 -9.84
CA VAL A 300 15.80 18.91 -10.11
C VAL A 300 15.53 19.70 -8.82
N SER A 301 15.23 19.02 -7.71
CA SER A 301 15.06 19.67 -6.41
C SER A 301 16.31 20.38 -5.90
N LEU A 302 17.52 19.97 -6.32
CA LEU A 302 18.77 20.67 -5.98
C LEU A 302 18.97 21.93 -6.84
N GLU A 303 18.50 21.91 -8.08
CA GLU A 303 18.57 23.03 -9.01
C GLU A 303 17.60 24.17 -8.59
N GLU A 304 16.50 23.82 -7.92
CA GLU A 304 15.51 24.76 -7.39
C GLU A 304 15.88 25.39 -6.02
N VAL A 305 17.00 24.97 -5.42
CA VAL A 305 17.42 25.51 -4.11
C VAL A 305 17.82 26.99 -4.26
N PRO A 306 17.45 27.88 -3.31
CA PRO A 306 17.83 29.30 -3.38
C PRO A 306 19.34 29.57 -3.36
N ASP A 307 20.12 28.64 -2.80
CA ASP A 307 21.58 28.72 -2.69
C ASP A 307 22.26 28.55 -4.07
N ASN A 308 22.93 29.62 -4.52
CA ASN A 308 23.61 29.67 -5.81
C ASN A 308 24.73 28.62 -5.94
N LEU A 309 25.51 28.37 -4.88
CA LEU A 309 26.61 27.40 -4.93
C LEU A 309 26.05 25.98 -5.13
N VAL A 310 25.00 25.62 -4.40
CA VAL A 310 24.35 24.30 -4.55
C VAL A 310 23.79 24.14 -5.96
N ARG A 311 23.16 25.20 -6.50
CA ARG A 311 22.63 25.21 -7.86
C ARG A 311 23.74 25.02 -8.89
N ASP A 312 24.81 25.80 -8.82
CA ASP A 312 25.93 25.73 -9.77
C ASP A 312 26.62 24.36 -9.72
N LEU A 313 26.84 23.81 -8.52
CA LEU A 313 27.38 22.47 -8.35
C LEU A 313 26.45 21.40 -8.94
N SER A 314 25.13 21.51 -8.74
CA SER A 314 24.17 20.53 -9.27
C SER A 314 24.17 20.44 -10.80
N GLN A 315 24.46 21.56 -11.49
CA GLN A 315 24.54 21.64 -12.95
C GLN A 315 25.83 21.06 -13.54
N LEU A 316 26.87 20.83 -12.73
CA LEU A 316 28.14 20.27 -13.21
C LEU A 316 27.92 18.90 -13.89
N PRO A 317 28.49 18.66 -15.09
CA PRO A 317 28.31 17.40 -15.82
C PRO A 317 28.69 16.17 -15.01
N ALA A 318 29.72 16.27 -14.17
CA ALA A 318 30.16 15.19 -13.29
C ALA A 318 29.10 14.80 -12.23
N ILE A 319 28.34 15.78 -11.72
CA ILE A 319 27.27 15.57 -10.74
C ILE A 319 26.03 15.05 -11.44
N ARG A 320 25.59 15.68 -12.54
CA ARG A 320 24.46 15.19 -13.35
C ARG A 320 24.63 13.73 -13.78
N LYS A 321 25.84 13.33 -14.22
CA LYS A 321 26.17 11.94 -14.57
C LYS A 321 26.04 10.94 -13.40
N ARG A 322 26.07 11.38 -12.14
CA ARG A 322 25.86 10.50 -10.96
C ARG A 322 24.38 10.22 -10.68
N PHE A 323 23.49 11.11 -11.11
CA PHE A 323 22.04 10.95 -10.99
C PHE A 323 21.44 10.21 -12.20
N GLN A 324 22.09 10.30 -13.37
CA GLN A 324 21.73 9.54 -14.56
C GLN A 324 22.24 8.09 -14.49
N LEU A 325 21.33 7.12 -14.63
CA LEU A 325 21.68 5.72 -14.77
C LEU A 325 21.95 5.41 -16.25
N LYS A 326 23.20 5.07 -16.59
CA LYS A 326 23.57 4.63 -17.95
C LYS A 326 22.65 3.48 -18.40
N GLY A 327 21.99 3.63 -19.55
CA GLY A 327 21.15 2.61 -20.19
C GLY A 327 19.67 2.58 -19.80
N ALA A 328 19.20 3.48 -18.92
CA ALA A 328 17.79 3.55 -18.56
C ALA A 328 16.94 3.97 -19.77
N GLN A 329 16.18 3.02 -20.36
CA GLN A 329 15.36 3.25 -21.56
C GLN A 329 14.02 3.98 -21.28
N THR A 330 13.57 4.02 -20.04
CA THR A 330 12.30 4.67 -19.63
C THR A 330 12.55 5.54 -18.42
N SER A 331 12.67 6.85 -18.63
CA SER A 331 12.63 7.84 -17.56
C SER A 331 11.22 8.42 -17.50
N PHE A 332 10.45 8.01 -16.48
CA PHE A 332 9.22 8.71 -16.11
C PHE A 332 9.58 10.01 -15.41
N ASN A 333 8.84 11.09 -15.67
CA ASN A 333 9.05 12.36 -14.99
C ASN A 333 8.35 12.37 -13.62
N ASN A 334 7.20 11.70 -13.55
CA ASN A 334 6.35 11.68 -12.36
C ASN A 334 5.66 10.32 -12.18
N ARG A 335 5.04 10.15 -11.00
CA ARG A 335 4.37 8.90 -10.63
C ARG A 335 3.07 8.67 -11.40
N ALA A 336 2.47 9.70 -12.01
CA ALA A 336 1.26 9.54 -12.82
C ALA A 336 1.57 8.88 -14.17
N GLU A 337 2.62 9.33 -14.87
CA GLU A 337 3.12 8.70 -16.10
C GLU A 337 3.49 7.23 -15.86
N TYR A 338 4.24 6.95 -14.78
CA TYR A 338 4.59 5.59 -14.36
C TYR A 338 3.34 4.70 -14.19
N ARG A 339 2.32 5.21 -13.51
CA ARG A 339 1.07 4.46 -13.26
C ARG A 339 0.31 4.21 -14.56
N MET A 340 0.21 5.23 -15.42
CA MET A 340 -0.46 5.12 -16.71
C MET A 340 0.23 4.08 -17.62
N PHE A 341 1.56 4.08 -17.65
CA PHE A 341 2.34 3.10 -18.41
C PHE A 341 2.00 1.66 -17.99
N TRP A 342 1.99 1.36 -16.69
CA TRP A 342 1.68 0.01 -16.22
C TRP A 342 0.21 -0.36 -16.37
N LYS A 343 -0.71 0.61 -16.25
CA LYS A 343 -2.14 0.43 -16.57
C LYS A 343 -2.30 0.01 -18.03
N ASN A 344 -1.79 0.80 -18.98
CA ASN A 344 -1.93 0.52 -20.41
C ASN A 344 -1.30 -0.84 -20.74
N LYS A 345 -0.09 -1.11 -20.24
CA LYS A 345 0.57 -2.41 -20.41
C LYS A 345 -0.22 -3.58 -19.80
N LEU A 346 -1.06 -3.35 -18.79
CA LEU A 346 -1.96 -4.39 -18.27
C LEU A 346 -3.14 -4.62 -19.22
N LEU A 347 -3.77 -3.54 -19.67
CA LEU A 347 -4.97 -3.58 -20.51
C LEU A 347 -4.68 -4.06 -21.95
N ASP A 348 -3.49 -3.75 -22.48
CA ASP A 348 -3.03 -4.22 -23.79
C ASP A 348 -2.78 -5.75 -23.80
N ASN A 349 -2.57 -6.35 -22.63
CA ASN A 349 -2.39 -7.79 -22.51
C ASN A 349 -3.74 -8.52 -22.52
N LEU A 350 -3.77 -9.68 -23.22
CA LEU A 350 -4.91 -10.60 -23.26
C LEU A 350 -5.47 -10.93 -21.85
N ASP A 351 -4.56 -11.04 -20.88
CA ASP A 351 -4.84 -11.39 -19.50
C ASP A 351 -5.43 -10.24 -18.67
N GLY A 352 -5.13 -8.99 -19.01
CA GLY A 352 -5.54 -7.81 -18.26
C GLY A 352 -6.63 -6.95 -18.92
N PHE A 353 -6.90 -7.15 -20.22
CA PHE A 353 -7.91 -6.40 -20.99
C PHE A 353 -9.26 -6.23 -20.26
N GLY A 354 -9.76 -7.31 -19.65
CA GLY A 354 -11.03 -7.31 -18.91
C GLY A 354 -11.07 -6.50 -17.61
N LEU A 355 -9.99 -5.78 -17.28
CA LEU A 355 -9.86 -4.93 -16.10
C LEU A 355 -9.98 -3.43 -16.43
N GLY A 356 -10.33 -3.06 -17.66
CA GLY A 356 -10.39 -1.65 -18.11
C GLY A 356 -11.27 -0.75 -17.23
N GLU A 357 -12.42 -1.27 -16.80
CA GLU A 357 -13.40 -0.57 -15.95
C GLU A 357 -13.12 -0.74 -14.43
N ALA A 358 -12.05 -1.45 -14.04
CA ALA A 358 -11.71 -1.65 -12.62
C ALA A 358 -11.45 -0.32 -11.89
N ALA A 359 -10.82 0.62 -12.59
CA ALA A 359 -10.41 1.91 -12.03
C ALA A 359 -11.59 2.83 -11.70
N ASP A 360 -12.79 2.56 -12.22
CA ASP A 360 -13.99 3.35 -11.97
C ASP A 360 -14.54 3.12 -10.55
N VAL A 361 -14.21 1.96 -9.96
CA VAL A 361 -14.64 1.56 -8.60
C VAL A 361 -13.44 1.07 -7.78
N PRO A 362 -12.44 1.94 -7.51
CA PRO A 362 -11.16 1.55 -6.91
C PRO A 362 -11.32 0.92 -5.52
N GLN A 363 -12.34 1.33 -4.77
CA GLN A 363 -12.65 0.83 -3.43
C GLN A 363 -12.93 -0.67 -3.37
N VAL A 364 -13.51 -1.25 -4.43
CA VAL A 364 -13.85 -2.69 -4.46
C VAL A 364 -12.60 -3.55 -4.60
N HIS A 365 -11.45 -2.96 -4.94
CA HIS A 365 -10.19 -3.67 -5.18
C HIS A 365 -9.22 -3.62 -4.00
N SER A 366 -9.63 -3.02 -2.87
CA SER A 366 -8.83 -2.92 -1.66
C SER A 366 -8.38 -4.29 -1.12
N TRP A 367 -9.19 -5.33 -1.28
CA TRP A 367 -8.87 -6.69 -0.81
C TRP A 367 -7.60 -7.28 -1.43
N VAL A 368 -7.19 -6.82 -2.62
CA VAL A 368 -5.95 -7.25 -3.29
C VAL A 368 -4.73 -6.78 -2.51
N THR A 369 -4.84 -5.62 -1.87
CA THR A 369 -3.74 -4.97 -1.17
C THR A 369 -3.86 -5.05 0.33
N ASP A 370 -5.05 -5.36 0.84
CA ASP A 370 -5.34 -5.52 2.26
C ASP A 370 -4.73 -6.82 2.80
N GLY A 371 -3.85 -6.68 3.80
CA GLY A 371 -3.23 -7.81 4.50
C GLY A 371 -4.18 -8.54 5.45
N SER A 372 -5.37 -7.99 5.71
CA SER A 372 -6.35 -8.47 6.69
C SER A 372 -7.63 -9.03 6.08
N SER A 373 -7.70 -9.16 4.75
CA SER A 373 -8.91 -9.61 4.07
C SER A 373 -9.45 -10.92 4.67
N LEU A 374 -10.78 -11.02 4.80
CA LEU A 374 -11.52 -12.18 5.35
C LEU A 374 -11.36 -13.47 4.51
N LEU A 375 -10.44 -13.48 3.54
CA LEU A 375 -10.14 -14.61 2.68
C LEU A 375 -9.10 -15.53 3.34
N THR A 376 -9.28 -16.84 3.15
CA THR A 376 -8.18 -17.78 3.39
C THR A 376 -7.04 -17.51 2.40
N GLY A 377 -5.81 -17.87 2.77
CA GLY A 377 -4.66 -17.66 1.88
C GLY A 377 -4.82 -18.33 0.51
N GLU A 378 -5.38 -19.54 0.51
CA GLU A 378 -5.71 -20.28 -0.70
C GLU A 378 -6.75 -19.55 -1.56
N MET A 379 -7.83 -19.05 -0.96
CA MET A 379 -8.88 -18.33 -1.68
C MET A 379 -8.34 -17.04 -2.29
N TYR A 380 -7.49 -16.31 -1.54
CA TYR A 380 -6.83 -15.10 -2.03
C TYR A 380 -6.01 -15.39 -3.30
N ILE A 381 -5.18 -16.44 -3.28
CA ILE A 381 -4.38 -16.87 -4.44
C ILE A 381 -5.27 -17.20 -5.64
N LYS A 382 -6.31 -18.01 -5.41
CA LYS A 382 -7.20 -18.46 -6.47
C LYS A 382 -7.99 -17.30 -7.08
N CYS A 383 -8.46 -16.34 -6.27
CA CYS A 383 -9.11 -15.13 -6.76
C CYS A 383 -8.18 -14.28 -7.62
N LEU A 384 -6.91 -14.13 -7.25
CA LEU A 384 -5.91 -13.44 -8.10
C LEU A 384 -5.72 -14.16 -9.44
N LYS A 385 -5.69 -15.51 -9.43
CA LYS A 385 -5.56 -16.29 -10.67
C LYS A 385 -6.73 -16.09 -11.63
N ILE A 386 -7.96 -16.04 -11.12
CA ILE A 386 -9.15 -15.71 -11.90
C ILE A 386 -9.05 -14.26 -12.40
N ARG A 387 -8.77 -13.30 -11.51
CA ARG A 387 -8.70 -11.87 -11.83
C ARG A 387 -7.74 -11.56 -12.97
N TRP A 388 -6.57 -12.20 -12.99
CA TRP A 388 -5.55 -12.02 -14.04
C TRP A 388 -5.66 -13.02 -15.19
N ASN A 389 -6.74 -13.82 -15.25
CA ASN A 389 -6.95 -14.84 -16.28
C ASN A 389 -5.79 -15.85 -16.38
N VAL A 390 -5.07 -16.07 -15.27
CA VAL A 390 -3.95 -17.01 -15.16
C VAL A 390 -4.36 -18.36 -14.57
N TRP A 391 -5.67 -18.59 -14.47
CA TRP A 391 -6.19 -19.92 -14.15
C TRP A 391 -5.85 -20.91 -15.28
N PRO A 392 -5.39 -22.13 -14.96
CA PRO A 392 -5.08 -23.13 -15.96
C PRO A 392 -6.34 -23.51 -16.78
N THR A 393 -6.24 -23.39 -18.10
CA THR A 393 -7.26 -23.75 -19.09
C THR A 393 -6.57 -24.29 -20.35
N ALA A 394 -7.24 -25.09 -21.17
CA ALA A 394 -6.62 -25.61 -22.39
C ALA A 394 -6.19 -24.47 -23.34
N ALA A 395 -6.99 -23.40 -23.47
CA ALA A 395 -6.61 -22.24 -24.29
C ALA A 395 -5.38 -21.49 -23.77
N ARG A 396 -5.17 -21.47 -22.44
CA ARG A 396 -3.93 -20.92 -21.87
C ARG A 396 -2.74 -21.83 -22.14
N ALA A 397 -2.91 -23.14 -21.96
CA ALA A 397 -1.87 -24.13 -22.21
C ALA A 397 -1.43 -24.20 -23.68
N SER A 398 -2.30 -23.82 -24.62
CA SER A 398 -2.02 -23.81 -26.06
C SER A 398 -1.42 -22.50 -26.56
N ARG A 399 -1.11 -21.53 -25.70
CA ARG A 399 -0.51 -20.27 -26.14
C ARG A 399 0.79 -20.52 -26.89
N GLY A 400 0.95 -19.87 -28.05
CA GLY A 400 2.07 -20.09 -28.97
C GLY A 400 1.85 -21.24 -29.97
N ARG A 401 0.72 -21.95 -29.92
CA ARG A 401 0.30 -22.90 -30.96
C ARG A 401 -0.57 -22.22 -32.00
N ARG A 402 -0.71 -22.84 -33.18
CA ARG A 402 -1.48 -22.31 -34.32
C ARG A 402 -3.00 -22.20 -34.05
N GLN A 403 -3.55 -23.07 -33.20
CA GLN A 403 -4.99 -23.10 -32.91
C GLN A 403 -5.24 -23.26 -31.40
N ALA A 404 -6.29 -22.60 -30.92
CA ALA A 404 -6.75 -22.75 -29.55
C ALA A 404 -7.67 -23.99 -29.45
N PRO A 405 -7.50 -24.84 -28.42
CA PRO A 405 -8.30 -26.02 -28.24
C PRO A 405 -9.74 -25.66 -27.93
N LEU A 406 -10.63 -26.50 -28.45
CA LEU A 406 -12.03 -26.49 -28.12
C LEU A 406 -12.24 -27.02 -26.70
N CYS A 407 -13.35 -26.59 -26.12
CA CYS A 407 -13.91 -26.99 -24.86
C CYS A 407 -13.98 -28.51 -24.72
N ASP A 408 -13.26 -29.05 -23.73
CA ASP A 408 -13.22 -30.48 -23.42
C ASP A 408 -14.58 -31.01 -22.90
N ALA A 409 -15.50 -30.10 -22.58
CA ALA A 409 -16.89 -30.44 -22.30
C ALA A 409 -17.74 -30.68 -23.57
N GLY A 410 -17.16 -30.64 -24.77
CA GLY A 410 -17.84 -30.94 -26.05
C GLY A 410 -18.63 -29.78 -26.64
N CYS A 411 -18.49 -28.58 -26.08
CA CYS A 411 -19.33 -27.44 -26.41
C CYS A 411 -18.87 -26.62 -27.63
N ARG A 412 -17.83 -27.08 -28.34
CA ARG A 412 -17.28 -26.50 -29.59
C ARG A 412 -16.92 -25.00 -29.54
N GLN A 413 -16.75 -24.44 -28.35
CA GLN A 413 -16.18 -23.11 -28.11
C GLN A 413 -14.74 -23.21 -27.64
N ILE A 414 -13.93 -22.17 -27.79
CA ILE A 414 -12.55 -22.16 -27.26
C ILE A 414 -12.59 -22.30 -25.74
N GLU A 415 -11.77 -23.20 -25.18
CA GLU A 415 -11.70 -23.43 -23.74
C GLU A 415 -10.92 -22.33 -23.01
N GLY A 416 -11.50 -21.13 -22.96
CA GLY A 416 -11.02 -20.02 -22.14
C GLY A 416 -11.77 -19.88 -20.83
N LEU A 417 -11.20 -19.13 -19.89
CA LEU A 417 -11.85 -18.86 -18.60
C LEU A 417 -13.18 -18.13 -18.79
N GLY A 418 -13.25 -17.14 -19.69
CA GLY A 418 -14.50 -16.46 -20.04
C GLY A 418 -15.59 -17.44 -20.48
N HIS A 419 -15.25 -18.40 -21.35
CA HIS A 419 -16.17 -19.45 -21.77
C HIS A 419 -16.63 -20.34 -20.59
N ILE A 420 -15.69 -20.88 -19.82
CA ILE A 420 -15.98 -21.76 -18.66
C ILE A 420 -16.89 -21.05 -17.64
N LEU A 421 -16.64 -19.77 -17.38
CA LEU A 421 -17.33 -18.99 -16.36
C LEU A 421 -18.64 -18.37 -16.83
N GLN A 422 -18.86 -18.21 -18.14
CA GLN A 422 -20.01 -17.46 -18.66
C GLN A 422 -20.93 -18.24 -19.58
N GLN A 423 -20.45 -19.28 -20.27
CA GLN A 423 -21.20 -19.91 -21.37
C GLN A 423 -21.26 -21.44 -21.27
N CYS A 424 -20.28 -22.09 -20.65
CA CYS A 424 -20.17 -23.55 -20.69
C CYS A 424 -21.40 -24.27 -20.08
N ASN A 425 -21.94 -25.24 -20.82
CA ASN A 425 -23.09 -26.04 -20.37
C ASN A 425 -22.74 -26.88 -19.14
N ARG A 426 -21.50 -27.39 -19.05
CA ARG A 426 -21.03 -28.18 -17.89
C ARG A 426 -20.81 -27.38 -16.61
N THR A 427 -20.93 -26.05 -16.64
CA THR A 427 -20.88 -25.22 -15.43
C THR A 427 -22.20 -24.49 -15.19
N TRP A 428 -23.27 -24.81 -15.93
CA TRP A 428 -24.54 -24.10 -15.86
C TRP A 428 -25.11 -24.03 -14.43
N ASP A 429 -25.15 -25.15 -13.71
CA ASP A 429 -25.62 -25.23 -12.33
C ASP A 429 -24.80 -24.33 -11.38
N LYS A 430 -23.48 -24.28 -11.56
CA LYS A 430 -22.59 -23.43 -10.75
C LYS A 430 -22.66 -21.97 -11.15
N ARG A 431 -22.93 -21.67 -12.42
CA ARG A 431 -23.19 -20.30 -12.90
C ARG A 431 -24.48 -19.76 -12.29
N GLY A 432 -25.55 -20.58 -12.23
CA GLY A 432 -26.78 -20.26 -11.50
C GLY A 432 -26.50 -20.00 -10.02
N ALA A 433 -25.92 -20.97 -9.30
CA ALA A 433 -25.60 -20.82 -7.89
C ALA A 433 -24.69 -19.61 -7.56
N ARG A 434 -23.84 -19.18 -8.49
CA ARG A 434 -23.06 -17.94 -8.36
C ARG A 434 -23.94 -16.70 -8.42
N HIS A 435 -24.84 -16.65 -9.40
CA HIS A 435 -25.80 -15.55 -9.56
C HIS A 435 -26.73 -15.47 -8.34
N ASP A 436 -27.36 -16.59 -7.96
CA ASP A 436 -28.27 -16.67 -6.80
C ASP A 436 -27.59 -16.17 -5.52
N ARG A 437 -26.30 -16.47 -5.33
CA ARG A 437 -25.57 -16.02 -4.15
C ARG A 437 -25.25 -14.54 -4.15
N ILE A 438 -25.07 -13.92 -5.32
CA ILE A 438 -24.93 -12.46 -5.41
C ILE A 438 -26.28 -11.80 -5.15
N VAL A 439 -27.36 -12.33 -5.73
CA VAL A 439 -28.74 -11.89 -5.47
C VAL A 439 -29.05 -11.95 -3.98
N GLU A 440 -28.76 -13.07 -3.33
CA GLU A 440 -28.95 -13.28 -1.89
C GLU A 440 -28.12 -12.28 -1.07
N PHE A 441 -26.86 -12.07 -1.45
CA PHE A 441 -25.98 -11.15 -0.74
C PHE A 441 -26.41 -9.69 -0.89
N VAL A 442 -26.87 -9.26 -2.08
CA VAL A 442 -27.46 -7.93 -2.29
C VAL A 442 -28.73 -7.78 -1.45
N GLY A 443 -29.65 -8.75 -1.54
CA GLY A 443 -30.91 -8.75 -0.79
C GLY A 443 -30.67 -8.63 0.71
N SER A 444 -29.87 -9.52 1.29
CA SER A 444 -29.48 -9.52 2.71
C SER A 444 -28.87 -8.19 3.17
N GLN A 445 -28.07 -7.55 2.32
CA GLN A 445 -27.49 -6.24 2.65
C GLN A 445 -28.57 -5.17 2.72
N VAL A 446 -29.46 -5.12 1.75
CA VAL A 446 -30.48 -4.06 1.67
C VAL A 446 -31.58 -4.28 2.72
N GLU A 447 -31.94 -5.53 3.04
CA GLU A 447 -32.85 -5.88 4.15
C GLU A 447 -32.36 -5.37 5.51
N ARG A 448 -31.06 -5.55 5.81
CA ARG A 448 -30.44 -5.02 7.06
C ARG A 448 -30.51 -3.51 7.19
N ARG A 449 -30.89 -2.80 6.14
CA ARG A 449 -31.01 -1.33 6.08
C ARG A 449 -32.46 -0.86 6.10
N GLY A 450 -33.40 -1.76 6.40
CA GLY A 450 -34.81 -1.44 6.62
C GLY A 450 -35.65 -1.46 5.35
N PHE A 451 -35.15 -2.01 4.25
CA PHE A 451 -35.94 -2.22 3.04
C PHE A 451 -36.57 -3.61 3.04
N ASN A 452 -37.77 -3.73 2.46
CA ASN A 452 -38.36 -5.02 2.18
C ASN A 452 -37.83 -5.55 0.85
N VAL A 453 -37.56 -6.85 0.78
CA VAL A 453 -37.03 -7.49 -0.42
C VAL A 453 -37.86 -8.72 -0.77
N ILE A 454 -38.24 -8.83 -2.04
CA ILE A 454 -38.86 -10.01 -2.63
C ILE A 454 -37.89 -10.56 -3.67
N LYS A 455 -37.59 -11.86 -3.59
CA LYS A 455 -36.60 -12.53 -4.44
C LYS A 455 -37.30 -13.37 -5.50
N GLU A 456 -36.81 -13.27 -6.73
CA GLU A 456 -37.15 -14.11 -7.89
C GLU A 456 -38.67 -14.33 -8.14
N LYS A 457 -39.49 -13.32 -7.91
CA LYS A 457 -40.94 -13.41 -8.14
C LYS A 457 -41.26 -13.27 -9.63
N SER A 458 -42.07 -14.19 -10.15
CA SER A 458 -42.56 -14.15 -11.54
C SER A 458 -43.84 -13.33 -11.63
N PHE A 459 -43.92 -12.45 -12.62
CA PHE A 459 -45.08 -11.62 -12.94
C PHE A 459 -45.56 -11.97 -14.34
N ALA A 460 -46.86 -12.25 -14.46
CA ALA A 460 -47.48 -12.44 -15.77
C ALA A 460 -47.73 -11.04 -16.39
N THR A 461 -47.14 -10.80 -17.55
CA THR A 461 -47.41 -9.59 -18.34
C THR A 461 -47.97 -10.00 -19.71
N PRO A 462 -48.66 -9.11 -20.45
CA PRO A 462 -49.11 -9.37 -21.81
C PRO A 462 -47.96 -9.78 -22.77
N ARG A 463 -46.74 -9.36 -22.46
CA ARG A 463 -45.50 -9.70 -23.20
C ARG A 463 -44.84 -11.01 -22.74
N GLY A 464 -45.49 -11.76 -21.86
CA GLY A 464 -45.01 -13.00 -21.27
C GLY A 464 -44.62 -12.87 -19.80
N HIS A 465 -44.06 -13.94 -19.24
CA HIS A 465 -43.61 -13.92 -17.85
C HIS A 465 -42.31 -13.12 -17.69
N ARG A 466 -42.29 -12.20 -16.74
CA ARG A 466 -41.10 -11.43 -16.33
C ARG A 466 -40.70 -11.84 -14.93
N ARG A 467 -39.41 -12.14 -14.72
CA ARG A 467 -38.89 -12.58 -13.43
C ARG A 467 -37.66 -11.76 -13.03
N PRO A 468 -37.85 -10.55 -12.48
CA PRO A 468 -36.73 -9.79 -11.91
C PRO A 468 -36.14 -10.54 -10.71
N ASP A 469 -34.82 -10.43 -10.52
CA ASP A 469 -34.13 -11.13 -9.43
C ASP A 469 -34.54 -10.59 -8.06
N LEU A 470 -34.70 -9.28 -7.95
CA LEU A 470 -34.99 -8.58 -6.70
C LEU A 470 -36.05 -7.49 -6.92
N ILE A 471 -37.04 -7.43 -6.02
CA ILE A 471 -37.89 -6.27 -5.83
C ILE A 471 -37.62 -5.73 -4.46
N ILE A 472 -37.14 -4.49 -4.40
CA ILE A 472 -36.70 -3.84 -3.18
C ILE A 472 -37.61 -2.64 -2.97
N TYR A 473 -38.22 -2.50 -1.80
CA TYR A 473 -39.20 -1.44 -1.60
C TYR A 473 -39.26 -0.93 -0.16
N ASN A 474 -39.75 0.29 -0.03
CA ASN A 474 -40.22 0.89 1.21
C ASN A 474 -41.56 1.60 0.93
N LYS A 475 -42.04 2.43 1.86
CA LYS A 475 -43.33 3.14 1.71
C LYS A 475 -43.34 4.13 0.52
N ASP A 476 -42.18 4.65 0.13
CA ASP A 476 -42.09 5.77 -0.83
C ASP A 476 -41.66 5.32 -2.23
N ARG A 477 -40.87 4.25 -2.34
CA ARG A 477 -40.19 3.83 -3.57
C ARG A 477 -40.09 2.32 -3.71
N VAL A 478 -40.08 1.89 -4.97
CA VAL A 478 -39.88 0.49 -5.38
C VAL A 478 -38.75 0.43 -6.42
N TRP A 479 -37.82 -0.50 -6.25
CA TRP A 479 -36.75 -0.80 -7.20
C TRP A 479 -36.93 -2.21 -7.75
N ILE A 480 -37.04 -2.32 -9.07
CA ILE A 480 -36.99 -3.58 -9.81
C ILE A 480 -35.54 -3.80 -10.21
N ALA A 481 -34.85 -4.71 -9.52
CA ALA A 481 -33.42 -4.93 -9.67
C ALA A 481 -33.12 -6.30 -10.30
N ASP A 482 -32.22 -6.32 -11.27
CA ASP A 482 -31.74 -7.54 -11.92
C ASP A 482 -30.21 -7.59 -11.90
N VAL A 483 -29.68 -8.71 -11.45
CA VAL A 483 -28.25 -8.98 -11.29
C VAL A 483 -27.73 -9.67 -12.53
N THR A 484 -26.68 -9.10 -13.12
CA THR A 484 -26.01 -9.70 -14.28
C THR A 484 -24.52 -9.82 -14.05
N ILE A 485 -23.99 -10.99 -14.39
CA ILE A 485 -22.55 -11.24 -14.46
C ILE A 485 -22.18 -11.33 -15.93
N CYS A 486 -21.38 -10.40 -16.44
CA CYS A 486 -21.05 -10.33 -17.85
C CYS A 486 -19.68 -10.96 -18.18
N ALA A 487 -19.51 -11.27 -19.46
CA ALA A 487 -18.21 -11.54 -20.04
C ALA A 487 -17.38 -10.25 -20.14
N ASP A 488 -16.06 -10.40 -20.15
CA ASP A 488 -15.08 -9.31 -20.26
C ASP A 488 -14.59 -9.11 -21.71
N ARG A 489 -14.98 -9.99 -22.64
CA ARG A 489 -14.68 -9.92 -24.07
C ARG A 489 -15.95 -10.04 -24.90
N GLY A 490 -16.06 -9.23 -25.96
CA GLY A 490 -17.10 -9.33 -26.99
C GLY A 490 -18.50 -8.86 -26.59
N ALA A 491 -18.79 -8.66 -25.30
CA ALA A 491 -20.10 -8.23 -24.81
C ALA A 491 -20.30 -6.70 -24.73
N GLY A 492 -19.28 -5.91 -25.08
CA GLY A 492 -19.27 -4.46 -24.87
C GLY A 492 -18.99 -4.06 -23.41
N PRO A 493 -19.00 -2.76 -23.09
CA PRO A 493 -18.83 -2.27 -21.72
C PRO A 493 -19.89 -2.84 -20.76
N MET A 494 -19.58 -2.96 -19.47
CA MET A 494 -20.59 -3.41 -18.47
C MET A 494 -21.86 -2.56 -18.50
N ALA A 495 -21.74 -1.29 -18.89
CA ALA A 495 -22.86 -0.38 -19.11
C ALA A 495 -23.89 -0.91 -20.13
N LEU A 496 -23.46 -1.58 -21.20
CA LEU A 496 -24.37 -2.15 -22.21
C LEU A 496 -25.21 -3.29 -21.62
N ALA A 497 -24.61 -4.14 -20.80
CA ALA A 497 -25.34 -5.20 -20.08
C ALA A 497 -26.39 -4.61 -19.12
N ARG A 498 -26.04 -3.52 -18.42
CA ARG A 498 -26.97 -2.76 -17.57
C ARG A 498 -28.12 -2.18 -18.39
N ASP A 499 -27.82 -1.50 -19.49
CA ASP A 499 -28.82 -0.81 -20.31
C ASP A 499 -29.80 -1.80 -20.96
N ASN A 500 -29.32 -2.97 -21.38
CA ASN A 500 -30.17 -4.05 -21.87
C ASN A 500 -31.15 -4.56 -20.81
N LYS A 501 -30.71 -4.70 -19.55
CA LYS A 501 -31.58 -5.11 -18.43
C LYS A 501 -32.59 -4.04 -18.06
N ILE A 502 -32.16 -2.77 -18.02
CA ILE A 502 -33.08 -1.65 -17.82
C ILE A 502 -34.15 -1.65 -18.92
N LYS A 503 -33.75 -1.70 -20.18
CA LYS A 503 -34.68 -1.75 -21.32
C LYS A 503 -35.65 -2.94 -21.24
N TYR A 504 -35.19 -4.09 -20.78
CA TYR A 504 -36.01 -5.30 -20.70
C TYR A 504 -37.10 -5.23 -19.63
N TYR A 505 -36.83 -4.60 -18.48
CA TYR A 505 -37.76 -4.50 -17.34
C TYR A 505 -38.46 -3.14 -17.23
N THR A 506 -38.09 -2.14 -18.02
CA THR A 506 -38.88 -0.91 -18.18
C THR A 506 -40.12 -1.23 -19.00
N ASP A 507 -41.15 -1.73 -18.31
CA ASP A 507 -42.42 -2.19 -18.89
C ASP A 507 -43.58 -1.74 -17.98
N GLU A 508 -44.57 -1.04 -18.52
CA GLU A 508 -45.67 -0.45 -17.74
C GLU A 508 -46.57 -1.53 -17.12
N ASP A 509 -46.78 -2.63 -17.84
CA ASP A 509 -47.53 -3.79 -17.36
C ASP A 509 -46.83 -4.42 -16.14
N LEU A 510 -45.49 -4.55 -16.22
CA LEU A 510 -44.69 -5.07 -15.11
C LEU A 510 -44.78 -4.12 -13.90
N ALA A 511 -44.66 -2.81 -14.12
CA ALA A 511 -44.77 -1.84 -13.05
C ALA A 511 -46.15 -1.93 -12.36
N THR A 512 -47.21 -2.12 -13.12
CA THR A 512 -48.57 -2.30 -12.58
C THR A 512 -48.67 -3.54 -11.70
N GLU A 513 -48.15 -4.68 -12.16
CA GLU A 513 -48.17 -5.92 -11.36
C GLU A 513 -47.26 -5.85 -10.12
N VAL A 514 -46.13 -5.16 -10.21
CA VAL A 514 -45.23 -4.94 -9.07
C VAL A 514 -45.89 -4.05 -8.02
N ALA A 515 -46.65 -3.02 -8.43
CA ALA A 515 -47.37 -2.13 -7.51
C ALA A 515 -48.38 -2.88 -6.63
N LYS A 516 -49.03 -3.92 -7.16
CA LYS A 516 -49.97 -4.76 -6.39
C LYS A 516 -49.31 -5.49 -5.22
N VAL A 517 -47.99 -5.71 -5.29
CA VAL A 517 -47.25 -6.48 -4.29
C VAL A 517 -46.39 -5.59 -3.40
N ALA A 518 -45.71 -4.60 -3.97
CA ALA A 518 -44.76 -3.73 -3.27
C ALA A 518 -45.37 -2.36 -2.87
N GLY A 519 -46.61 -2.07 -3.29
CA GLY A 519 -47.29 -0.79 -3.06
C GLY A 519 -47.08 0.22 -4.19
N PRO A 520 -47.80 1.37 -4.15
CA PRO A 520 -47.83 2.37 -5.22
C PRO A 520 -46.63 3.33 -5.23
N GLY A 521 -45.54 3.00 -4.51
CA GLY A 521 -44.35 3.84 -4.43
C GLY A 521 -43.72 4.09 -5.80
N ALA A 522 -42.97 5.19 -5.93
CA ALA A 522 -42.34 5.55 -7.20
C ALA A 522 -41.36 4.45 -7.65
N GLN A 523 -41.60 3.89 -8.83
CA GLN A 523 -40.87 2.72 -9.32
C GLN A 523 -39.64 3.11 -10.14
N SER A 524 -38.58 2.30 -10.07
CA SER A 524 -37.38 2.47 -10.89
C SER A 524 -36.73 1.14 -11.18
N VAL A 525 -36.26 0.95 -12.41
CA VAL A 525 -35.53 -0.25 -12.82
C VAL A 525 -34.03 -0.05 -12.63
N VAL A 526 -33.34 -1.05 -12.09
CA VAL A 526 -31.91 -1.02 -11.79
C VAL A 526 -31.23 -2.28 -12.32
N GLY A 527 -30.28 -2.13 -13.23
CA GLY A 527 -29.37 -3.22 -13.61
C GLY A 527 -28.13 -3.22 -12.71
N LEU A 528 -27.90 -4.31 -11.97
CA LEU A 528 -26.72 -4.49 -11.12
C LEU A 528 -25.72 -5.40 -11.84
N VAL A 529 -24.56 -4.85 -12.22
CA VAL A 529 -23.63 -5.54 -13.12
C VAL A 529 -22.26 -5.73 -12.49
N TRP A 530 -21.78 -6.97 -12.59
CA TRP A 530 -20.40 -7.36 -12.31
C TRP A 530 -19.81 -8.11 -13.50
N ASN A 531 -18.49 -8.13 -13.61
CA ASN A 531 -17.81 -9.08 -14.51
C ASN A 531 -17.30 -10.29 -13.73
N TRP A 532 -16.94 -11.35 -14.44
CA TRP A 532 -16.44 -12.58 -13.83
C TRP A 532 -15.09 -12.46 -13.13
N ARG A 533 -14.36 -11.35 -13.35
CA ARG A 533 -13.09 -11.03 -12.66
C ARG A 533 -13.31 -10.34 -11.31
N GLY A 534 -14.57 -10.08 -10.96
CA GLY A 534 -14.96 -9.40 -9.72
C GLY A 534 -14.82 -7.87 -9.80
N CYS A 535 -14.87 -7.28 -11.00
CA CYS A 535 -15.07 -5.84 -11.15
C CYS A 535 -16.57 -5.52 -11.09
N CYS A 536 -16.89 -4.42 -10.42
CA CYS A 536 -18.25 -3.89 -10.30
C CYS A 536 -18.40 -2.72 -11.26
N GLU A 537 -19.56 -2.59 -11.90
CA GLU A 537 -19.88 -1.42 -12.70
C GLU A 537 -20.12 -0.19 -11.83
N LYS A 538 -19.78 1.00 -12.35
CA LYS A 538 -19.80 2.25 -11.59
C LYS A 538 -21.20 2.61 -11.07
N LYS A 539 -22.24 2.54 -11.90
CA LYS A 539 -23.61 2.87 -11.48
C LYS A 539 -24.16 1.85 -10.48
N THR A 540 -23.74 0.60 -10.60
CA THR A 540 -24.03 -0.46 -9.62
C THR A 540 -23.46 -0.10 -8.25
N ASP A 541 -22.19 0.32 -8.18
CA ASP A 541 -21.57 0.76 -6.92
C ASP A 541 -22.21 2.05 -6.35
N GLU A 542 -22.51 3.02 -7.22
CA GLU A 542 -23.21 4.26 -6.83
C GLU A 542 -24.60 3.96 -6.26
N TRP A 543 -25.33 3.02 -6.85
CA TRP A 543 -26.64 2.58 -6.35
C TRP A 543 -26.50 1.88 -5.00
N LEU A 544 -25.55 0.94 -4.84
CA LEU A 544 -25.31 0.29 -3.55
C LEU A 544 -24.94 1.30 -2.46
N LYS A 545 -24.13 2.31 -2.80
CA LYS A 545 -23.81 3.41 -1.89
C LYS A 545 -25.06 4.20 -1.51
N LYS A 546 -25.94 4.50 -2.47
CA LYS A 546 -27.22 5.18 -2.24
C LYS A 546 -28.14 4.38 -1.31
N MET A 547 -28.11 3.05 -1.40
CA MET A 547 -28.85 2.16 -0.49
C MET A 547 -28.19 2.00 0.89
N GLY A 548 -27.11 2.74 1.18
CA GLY A 548 -26.42 2.72 2.47
C GLY A 548 -25.45 1.55 2.66
N VAL A 549 -25.10 0.81 1.60
CA VAL A 549 -24.19 -0.35 1.68
C VAL A 549 -22.75 0.12 1.95
N PRO A 550 -22.10 -0.34 3.05
CA PRO A 550 -20.79 0.12 3.46
C PRO A 550 -19.73 -0.46 2.54
N ILE A 551 -18.59 0.21 2.52
CA ILE A 551 -17.50 -0.07 1.57
C ILE A 551 -16.94 -1.49 1.72
N GLU A 552 -16.90 -2.02 2.94
CA GLU A 552 -16.44 -3.37 3.26
C GLU A 552 -17.36 -4.40 2.60
N SER A 553 -18.68 -4.21 2.70
CA SER A 553 -19.67 -5.07 2.04
C SER A 553 -19.59 -4.93 0.52
N ARG A 554 -19.43 -3.70 -0.01
CA ARG A 554 -19.23 -3.42 -1.44
C ARG A 554 -17.99 -4.14 -2.00
N SER A 555 -16.88 -4.12 -1.28
CA SER A 555 -15.67 -4.89 -1.63
C SER A 555 -15.89 -6.41 -1.56
N GLY A 556 -16.76 -6.85 -0.65
CA GLY A 556 -17.15 -8.25 -0.49
C GLY A 556 -17.87 -8.83 -1.70
N PHE A 557 -18.57 -8.00 -2.49
CA PHE A 557 -19.20 -8.44 -3.75
C PHE A 557 -18.16 -8.82 -4.80
N GLY A 558 -17.11 -8.01 -4.98
CA GLY A 558 -16.01 -8.34 -5.89
C GLY A 558 -15.26 -9.62 -5.47
N GLN A 559 -15.04 -9.80 -4.17
CA GLN A 559 -14.48 -11.03 -3.60
C GLN A 559 -15.40 -12.23 -3.82
N SER A 560 -16.72 -12.06 -3.64
CA SER A 560 -17.71 -13.12 -3.82
C SER A 560 -17.85 -13.53 -5.29
N ALA A 561 -17.87 -12.57 -6.21
CA ALA A 561 -17.88 -12.84 -7.65
C ALA A 561 -16.64 -13.63 -8.09
N GLY A 562 -15.45 -13.27 -7.60
CA GLY A 562 -14.21 -14.02 -7.84
C GLY A 562 -14.21 -15.41 -7.20
N ARG A 563 -14.63 -15.52 -5.94
CA ARG A 563 -14.76 -16.78 -5.20
C ARG A 563 -15.76 -17.75 -5.85
N LEU A 564 -16.83 -17.24 -6.42
CA LEU A 564 -17.85 -18.07 -7.05
C LEU A 564 -17.51 -18.39 -8.51
N GLY A 565 -16.79 -17.51 -9.20
CA GLY A 565 -16.12 -17.83 -10.46
C GLY A 565 -15.14 -19.00 -10.29
N LEU A 566 -14.39 -19.01 -9.18
CA LEU A 566 -13.51 -20.13 -8.84
C LEU A 566 -14.27 -21.46 -8.73
N VAL A 567 -15.43 -21.50 -8.06
CA VAL A 567 -16.23 -22.72 -7.92
C VAL A 567 -16.62 -23.28 -9.30
N CYS A 568 -17.01 -22.43 -10.25
CA CYS A 568 -17.29 -22.85 -11.61
C CYS A 568 -16.05 -23.47 -12.28
N ALA A 569 -14.87 -22.86 -12.14
CA ALA A 569 -13.63 -23.34 -12.74
C ALA A 569 -13.15 -24.67 -12.12
N GLU A 570 -13.29 -24.84 -10.80
CA GLU A 570 -12.94 -26.09 -10.12
C GLU A 570 -13.87 -27.24 -10.50
N VAL A 571 -15.17 -26.97 -10.58
CA VAL A 571 -16.17 -27.97 -10.97
C VAL A 571 -15.99 -28.36 -12.43
N PHE A 572 -15.68 -27.42 -13.32
CA PHE A 572 -15.31 -27.72 -14.70
C PHE A 572 -14.15 -28.72 -14.74
N ARG A 573 -13.04 -28.42 -14.04
CA ARG A 573 -11.86 -29.29 -13.97
C ARG A 573 -12.19 -30.69 -13.45
N LYS A 574 -12.99 -30.79 -12.39
CA LYS A 574 -13.44 -32.08 -11.84
C LYS A 574 -14.29 -32.87 -12.84
N ARG A 575 -15.18 -32.20 -13.58
CA ARG A 575 -16.10 -32.81 -14.55
C ARG A 575 -15.43 -33.18 -15.87
N THR A 576 -14.32 -32.55 -16.24
CA THR A 576 -13.56 -32.89 -17.45
C THR A 576 -12.40 -33.85 -17.17
N GLY A 577 -12.07 -34.11 -15.89
CA GLY A 577 -10.99 -35.03 -15.50
C GLY A 577 -9.58 -34.48 -15.76
N ILE A 578 -9.43 -33.20 -16.10
CA ILE A 578 -8.15 -32.66 -16.56
C ILE A 578 -7.28 -32.23 -15.38
N ASN A 579 -6.13 -32.86 -15.23
CA ASN A 579 -5.15 -32.47 -14.23
C ASN A 579 -4.11 -31.49 -14.80
N PHE A 580 -4.43 -30.20 -14.82
CA PHE A 580 -3.50 -29.16 -15.28
C PHE A 580 -2.27 -28.94 -14.38
N ALA A 581 -2.13 -29.66 -13.26
CA ALA A 581 -0.91 -29.61 -12.43
C ALA A 581 0.34 -30.11 -13.18
N GLN A 582 0.17 -30.92 -14.23
CA GLN A 582 1.26 -31.43 -15.08
C GLN A 582 1.64 -30.51 -16.25
N VAL A 583 0.87 -29.45 -16.53
CA VAL A 583 1.05 -28.64 -17.75
C VAL A 583 2.04 -27.49 -17.55
N GLY A 584 2.46 -27.24 -16.31
CA GLY A 584 3.46 -26.22 -15.94
C GLY A 584 4.92 -26.67 -16.00
N GLY A 585 5.22 -27.89 -16.44
CA GLY A 585 6.56 -28.46 -16.39
C GLY A 585 6.86 -29.44 -17.52
N ARG A 586 7.05 -28.94 -18.75
CA ARG A 586 8.03 -29.56 -19.64
C ARG A 586 9.23 -28.61 -19.67
N ASN A 587 10.29 -29.01 -19.01
CA ASN A 587 11.58 -28.36 -19.10
C ASN A 587 11.95 -28.21 -20.58
N ARG A 588 12.33 -27.00 -20.98
CA ARG A 588 13.07 -26.77 -22.23
C ARG A 588 14.53 -27.19 -22.00
N SER A 589 14.73 -28.49 -21.84
CA SER A 589 16.02 -29.16 -21.93
C SER A 589 15.73 -30.44 -22.68
N ASP A 590 15.83 -30.35 -24.01
CA ASP A 590 15.96 -31.41 -25.02
C ASP A 590 15.45 -30.83 -26.36
N ALA A 591 16.26 -29.93 -26.91
CA ALA A 591 16.39 -29.56 -28.31
C ALA A 591 17.59 -28.62 -28.46
#